data_AF-A0A940JGJ4-F1
#
_entry.id   AF-A0A940JGJ4-F1
#
_cell.length_a   1.000
_cell.length_b   1.000
_cell.length_c   1.000
_cell.angle_alpha   90.00
_cell.angle_beta   90.00
_cell.angle_gamma   90.00
#
_symmetry.space_group_name_H-M   'P 1'
#
loop_
_entity.id
_entity.type
_entity.pdbx_description
1 polymer ?
#
loop_
_entity_poly.entity_id
_entity_poly.type
_entity_poly.pdbx_seq_one_letter_code
_entity_poly.pdbx_strand_id
1 'polypeptide(L)'
;MQSILRRCTKRDREREHFWILCLDAAQTVMHLELLGLGTQRSVLIDPREIYHLALLKNACSIAAIHNHPSGRLKPSNADKEITKKMMAASDFLNVRLLDHLIISEKGYFS
;
A
#
# COMPACT_ATOMS: atom_id res chain seq x y z
N MET A 1 5.18 7.48 -9.30
CA MET A 1 5.29 6.49 -8.21
C MET A 1 6.17 6.97 -7.06
N GLN A 2 7.45 7.30 -7.29
CA GLN A 2 8.36 7.80 -6.24
C GLN A 2 8.00 9.18 -5.66
N SER A 3 7.13 9.94 -6.33
CA SER A 3 6.57 11.19 -5.81
C SER A 3 5.77 10.99 -4.52
N ILE A 4 5.24 9.79 -4.26
CA ILE A 4 4.56 9.45 -2.99
C ILE A 4 5.51 9.61 -1.80
N LEU A 5 6.79 9.25 -1.96
CA LEU A 5 7.80 9.39 -0.90
C LEU A 5 8.04 10.87 -0.51
N ARG A 6 7.69 11.82 -1.39
CA ARG A 6 7.80 13.25 -1.12
C ARG A 6 6.59 13.83 -0.36
N ARG A 7 5.53 13.03 -0.15
CA ARG A 7 4.35 13.44 0.63
C ARG A 7 4.60 13.40 2.14
N CYS A 8 5.67 12.75 2.60
CA CYS A 8 6.07 12.69 4.01
C CYS A 8 7.28 13.60 4.31
N THR A 9 7.44 13.94 5.59
CA THR A 9 8.58 14.75 6.05
C THR A 9 9.90 14.02 5.76
N LYS A 10 11.02 14.76 5.72
CA LYS A 10 12.35 14.17 5.46
C LYS A 10 12.71 13.08 6.47
N ARG A 11 12.28 13.23 7.73
CA ARG A 11 12.49 12.26 8.82
C ARG A 11 11.67 10.99 8.62
N ASP A 12 10.44 11.11 8.12
CA ASP A 12 9.57 9.96 7.91
C ASP A 12 9.98 9.13 6.69
N ARG A 13 10.67 9.71 5.70
CA ARG A 13 11.22 8.95 4.54
C ARG A 13 12.19 7.83 4.92
N GLU A 14 12.79 7.90 6.09
CA GLU A 14 13.66 6.85 6.62
C GLU A 14 12.85 5.68 7.23
N ARG A 15 11.52 5.81 7.31
CA ARG A 15 10.60 4.82 7.87
C ARG A 15 9.83 4.13 6.75
N GLU A 16 9.39 2.91 7.03
CA GLU A 16 8.47 2.20 6.16
C GLU A 16 7.08 2.80 6.23
N HIS A 17 6.49 3.02 5.07
CA HIS A 17 5.12 3.47 4.89
C HIS A 17 4.35 2.42 4.13
N PHE A 18 3.08 2.30 4.50
CA PHE A 18 2.11 1.50 3.78
C PHE A 18 0.97 2.41 3.33
N TRP A 19 0.85 2.59 2.02
CA TRP A 19 -0.16 3.44 1.40
C TRP A 19 -1.20 2.59 0.69
N ILE A 20 -2.43 3.07 0.70
CA ILE A 20 -3.52 2.52 -0.10
C ILE A 20 -4.01 3.57 -1.08
N LEU A 21 -4.00 3.18 -2.35
CA LEU A 21 -4.62 3.91 -3.44
C LEU A 21 -6.02 3.34 -3.67
N CYS A 22 -7.05 4.18 -3.62
CA CYS A 22 -8.42 3.82 -3.95
C CYS A 22 -8.77 4.38 -5.33
N LEU A 23 -9.38 3.54 -6.18
CA LEU A 23 -9.80 3.91 -7.52
C LEU A 23 -11.27 3.59 -7.78
N ASP A 24 -11.90 4.39 -8.63
CA ASP A 24 -13.27 4.18 -9.09
C ASP A 24 -13.37 3.12 -10.19
N ALA A 25 -14.58 2.91 -10.71
CA ALA A 25 -14.84 1.97 -11.80
C ALA A 25 -14.11 2.32 -13.11
N ALA A 26 -13.80 3.60 -13.34
CA ALA A 26 -13.03 4.08 -14.49
C ALA A 26 -11.52 4.04 -14.26
N GLN A 27 -11.06 3.49 -13.14
CA GLN A 27 -9.66 3.44 -12.72
C GLN A 27 -9.06 4.85 -12.49
N THR A 28 -9.90 5.81 -12.14
CA THR A 28 -9.47 7.14 -11.72
C THR A 28 -9.10 7.11 -10.25
N VAL A 29 -7.98 7.76 -9.90
CA VAL A 29 -7.54 7.88 -8.50
C VAL A 29 -8.53 8.73 -7.72
N MET A 30 -9.18 8.13 -6.73
CA MET A 30 -10.09 8.83 -5.83
C MET A 30 -9.35 9.31 -4.58
N HIS A 31 -8.53 8.43 -4.01
CA HIS A 31 -7.91 8.68 -2.71
C HIS A 31 -6.55 7.98 -2.61
N LEU A 32 -5.61 8.61 -1.91
CA LEU A 32 -4.35 7.99 -1.49
C LEU A 32 -4.17 8.26 0.00
N GLU A 33 -4.22 7.21 0.82
CA GLU A 33 -4.09 7.30 2.27
C GLU A 33 -2.82 6.61 2.76
N LEU A 34 -2.17 7.22 3.75
CA LEU A 34 -1.11 6.57 4.52
C LEU A 34 -1.77 5.81 5.69
N LEU A 35 -1.86 4.48 5.58
CA LEU A 35 -2.44 3.67 6.65
C LEU A 35 -1.40 3.18 7.65
N GLY A 36 -0.16 2.99 7.21
CA GLY A 36 0.90 2.49 8.06
C GLY A 36 2.10 3.43 8.10
N LEU A 37 2.49 3.87 9.30
CA LEU A 37 3.75 4.56 9.56
C LEU A 37 4.60 3.71 10.50
N GLY A 38 5.50 2.90 9.92
CA GLY A 38 6.28 1.89 10.61
C GLY A 38 7.59 2.39 11.19
N THR A 39 8.50 1.48 11.48
CA THR A 39 9.90 1.76 11.83
C THR A 39 10.76 1.81 10.56
N GLN A 40 12.09 1.85 10.69
CA GLN A 40 12.99 1.71 9.53
C GLN A 40 12.94 0.32 8.87
N ARG A 41 12.34 -0.69 9.51
CA ARG A 41 12.42 -2.11 9.11
C ARG A 41 11.08 -2.83 8.94
N SER A 42 10.00 -2.24 9.44
CA SER A 42 8.70 -2.88 9.41
C SER A 42 7.59 -1.89 9.66
N VAL A 43 6.47 -2.07 8.99
CA VAL A 43 5.19 -1.44 9.28
C VAL A 43 4.15 -2.53 9.57
N LEU A 44 3.34 -2.33 10.61
CA LEU A 44 2.20 -3.21 10.90
C LEU A 44 0.97 -2.64 10.18
N ILE A 45 0.25 -3.50 9.48
CA ILE A 45 -0.99 -3.13 8.81
C ILE A 45 -2.04 -4.21 9.03
N ASP A 46 -3.27 -3.78 9.31
CA ASP A 46 -4.42 -4.68 9.42
C ASP A 46 -5.27 -4.57 8.14
N PRO A 47 -5.56 -5.68 7.44
CA PRO A 47 -6.51 -5.68 6.31
C PRO A 47 -7.84 -4.99 6.62
N ARG A 48 -8.32 -5.06 7.87
CA ARG A 48 -9.55 -4.40 8.29
C ARG A 48 -9.51 -2.90 8.03
N GLU A 49 -8.40 -2.24 8.31
CA GLU A 49 -8.26 -0.79 8.09
C GLU A 49 -8.22 -0.46 6.59
N ILE A 50 -7.54 -1.29 5.80
CA ILE A 50 -7.48 -1.17 4.34
C ILE A 50 -8.88 -1.20 3.73
N TYR A 51 -9.67 -2.21 4.07
CA TYR A 51 -11.01 -2.37 3.50
C TYR A 51 -12.04 -1.45 4.15
N HIS A 52 -11.86 -1.04 5.41
CA HIS A 52 -12.68 0.02 5.99
C HIS A 52 -12.54 1.30 5.17
N LEU A 53 -11.31 1.72 4.83
CA LEU A 53 -11.06 2.86 3.96
C LEU A 53 -11.67 2.64 2.56
N ALA A 54 -11.40 1.49 1.94
CA ALA A 54 -11.88 1.22 0.58
C ALA A 54 -13.41 1.30 0.47
N LEU A 55 -14.12 0.71 1.43
CA LEU A 55 -15.57 0.74 1.51
C LEU A 55 -16.09 2.15 1.83
N LEU A 56 -15.47 2.87 2.77
CA LEU A 56 -15.84 4.24 3.11
C LEU A 56 -15.70 5.19 1.92
N LYS A 57 -14.71 4.95 1.05
CA LYS A 57 -14.46 5.72 -0.17
C LYS A 57 -15.22 5.20 -1.39
N ASN A 58 -16.06 4.17 -1.25
CA ASN A 58 -16.74 3.49 -2.37
C ASN A 58 -15.78 3.09 -3.50
N ALA A 59 -14.59 2.62 -3.14
CA ALA A 59 -13.58 2.20 -4.09
C ALA A 59 -14.01 0.92 -4.82
N CYS A 60 -13.91 0.91 -6.16
CA CYS A 60 -14.10 -0.31 -6.95
C CYS A 60 -12.83 -1.17 -6.99
N SER A 61 -11.67 -0.54 -6.80
CA SER A 61 -10.39 -1.21 -6.78
C SER A 61 -9.38 -0.48 -5.91
N ILE A 62 -8.38 -1.22 -5.44
CA ILE A 62 -7.29 -0.72 -4.60
C ILE A 62 -5.93 -1.17 -5.11
N ALA A 63 -4.89 -0.39 -4.80
CA ALA A 63 -3.50 -0.83 -4.92
C ALA A 63 -2.74 -0.49 -3.63
N ALA A 64 -1.92 -1.43 -3.16
CA ALA A 64 -1.04 -1.23 -2.02
C ALA A 64 0.33 -0.73 -2.48
N ILE A 65 0.92 0.20 -1.72
CA ILE A 65 2.26 0.74 -2.01
C ILE A 65 3.05 0.75 -0.71
N HIS A 66 4.13 -0.01 -0.66
CA HIS A 66 5.01 -0.14 0.50
C HIS A 66 6.41 0.34 0.14
N ASN A 67 6.97 1.32 0.85
CA ASN A 67 8.37 1.68 0.64
C ASN A 67 9.34 0.92 1.55
N HIS A 68 10.47 0.48 0.99
CA HIS A 68 11.60 -0.04 1.75
C HIS A 68 12.72 1.01 1.75
N PRO A 69 12.95 1.75 2.86
CA PRO A 69 14.02 2.74 2.98
C PRO A 69 15.42 2.15 2.73
N SER A 70 15.60 0.86 3.01
CA SER A 70 16.84 0.12 2.75
C SER A 70 17.23 0.03 1.27
N GLY A 71 16.31 0.35 0.35
CA GLY A 71 16.53 0.21 -1.08
C GLY A 71 16.26 -1.18 -1.64
N ARG A 72 16.03 -2.19 -0.78
CA ARG A 72 15.70 -3.55 -1.18
C ARG A 72 14.29 -3.58 -1.81
N LEU A 73 14.16 -4.21 -2.97
CA LEU A 73 12.87 -4.36 -3.66
C LEU A 73 12.25 -5.75 -3.48
N LYS A 74 12.97 -6.68 -2.84
CA LYS A 74 12.48 -8.04 -2.63
C LYS A 74 11.43 -8.03 -1.50
N PRO A 75 10.20 -8.52 -1.74
CA PRO A 75 9.17 -8.60 -0.71
C PRO A 75 9.64 -9.42 0.48
N SER A 76 9.40 -8.87 1.67
CA SER A 76 9.54 -9.57 2.94
C SER A 76 8.48 -10.68 3.06
N ASN A 77 8.64 -11.56 4.05
CA ASN A 77 7.59 -12.54 4.34
C ASN A 77 6.31 -11.85 4.83
N ALA A 78 6.43 -10.75 5.58
CA ALA A 78 5.28 -9.98 6.02
C ALA A 78 4.52 -9.38 4.82
N ASP A 79 5.23 -8.85 3.83
CA ASP A 79 4.66 -8.27 2.60
C ASP A 79 3.86 -9.34 1.85
N LYS A 80 4.40 -10.55 1.71
CA LYS A 80 3.70 -11.66 1.05
C LYS A 80 2.47 -12.11 1.81
N GLU A 81 2.56 -12.22 3.13
CA GLU A 81 1.43 -12.64 3.96
C GLU A 81 0.30 -11.62 3.95
N ILE A 82 0.61 -10.32 3.98
CA ILE A 82 -0.42 -9.29 3.83
C ILE A 82 -1.01 -9.29 2.43
N THR A 83 -0.21 -9.43 1.36
CA THR A 83 -0.74 -9.55 -0.02
C THR A 83 -1.76 -10.68 -0.12
N LYS A 84 -1.46 -11.87 0.41
CA LYS A 84 -2.39 -13.00 0.39
C LYS A 84 -3.71 -12.70 1.10
N LYS A 85 -3.64 -12.09 2.29
CA LYS A 85 -4.83 -11.69 3.05
C LYS A 85 -5.66 -10.65 2.30
N MET A 86 -5.00 -9.68 1.68
CA MET A 86 -5.66 -8.68 0.84
C MET A 86 -6.33 -9.33 -0.37
N MET A 87 -5.63 -10.21 -1.11
CA MET A 87 -6.23 -10.93 -2.24
C MET A 87 -7.53 -11.66 -1.84
N ALA A 88 -7.51 -12.38 -0.71
CA ALA A 88 -8.69 -13.09 -0.22
C ALA A 88 -9.84 -12.13 0.18
N ALA A 89 -9.53 -11.04 0.89
CA ALA A 89 -10.54 -10.06 1.29
C ALA A 89 -11.11 -9.28 0.09
N SER A 90 -10.27 -8.97 -0.90
CA SER A 90 -10.66 -8.33 -2.16
C SER A 90 -11.66 -9.16 -2.95
N ASP A 91 -11.43 -10.48 -3.04
CA ASP A 91 -12.34 -11.42 -3.67
C ASP A 91 -13.69 -11.47 -2.93
N PHE A 92 -13.65 -11.58 -1.59
CA PHE A 92 -14.85 -11.64 -0.76
C PHE A 92 -15.69 -10.35 -0.81
N LEU A 93 -15.06 -9.18 -0.78
CA LEU A 93 -15.74 -7.88 -0.73
C LEU A 93 -16.06 -7.30 -2.12
N ASN A 94 -15.65 -7.98 -3.20
CA ASN A 94 -15.73 -7.48 -4.57
C ASN A 94 -15.07 -6.10 -4.75
N VAL A 95 -13.91 -5.90 -4.10
CA VAL A 95 -13.05 -4.72 -4.26
C VAL A 95 -11.72 -5.19 -4.82
N ARG A 96 -11.45 -4.94 -6.11
CA ARG A 96 -10.31 -5.56 -6.80
C ARG A 96 -8.97 -5.06 -6.25
N LEU A 97 -8.09 -5.96 -5.81
CA LEU A 97 -6.68 -5.63 -5.57
C LEU A 97 -5.96 -5.64 -6.92
N LEU A 98 -5.54 -4.47 -7.39
CA LEU A 98 -4.81 -4.34 -8.66
C LEU A 98 -3.37 -4.81 -8.53
N ASP A 99 -2.71 -4.37 -7.46
CA ASP A 99 -1.28 -4.64 -7.25
C ASP A 99 -0.85 -4.36 -5.80
N HIS A 100 0.30 -4.93 -5.41
CA HIS A 100 1.03 -4.54 -4.21
C HIS A 100 2.48 -4.17 -4.58
N LEU A 101 2.69 -2.86 -4.73
CA LEU A 101 3.94 -2.29 -5.20
C LEU A 101 4.91 -2.05 -4.05
N ILE A 102 6.10 -2.65 -4.12
CA ILE A 102 7.21 -2.32 -3.23
C ILE A 102 8.11 -1.31 -3.92
N ILE A 103 8.30 -0.15 -3.32
CA ILE A 103 9.05 0.97 -3.92
C ILE A 103 10.31 1.32 -3.16
N SER A 104 11.31 1.78 -3.89
CA SER A 104 12.49 2.45 -3.33
C SER A 104 12.92 3.61 -4.22
N GLU A 105 13.95 4.35 -3.81
CA GLU A 105 14.52 5.43 -4.63
C GLU A 105 15.08 4.94 -5.97
N LYS A 106 15.46 3.67 -6.06
CA LYS A 106 16.13 3.10 -7.24
C LYS A 106 15.20 2.31 -8.16
N GLY A 107 13.98 2.02 -7.74
CA GLY A 107 13.05 1.25 -8.56
C GLY A 107 11.80 0.79 -7.80
N TYR A 108 11.14 -0.21 -8.35
CA TYR A 108 9.99 -0.85 -7.73
C TYR A 108 9.93 -2.35 -8.06
N PHE A 109 9.15 -3.08 -7.26
CA PHE A 109 8.73 -4.46 -7.49
C PHE A 109 7.20 -4.47 -7.46
N SER A 110 6.60 -5.34 -8.29
CA SER A 110 5.17 -5.61 -8.44
C SER A 110 4.99 -7.10 -8.21
#